data_AF-A0A972APV2-F1
#
_entry.id   AF-A0A972APV2-F1
#
_cell.length_a   1.000
_cell.length_b   1.000
_cell.length_c   1.000
_cell.angle_alpha   90.00
_cell.angle_beta   90.00
_cell.angle_gamma   90.00
#
_symmetry.space_group_name_H-M   'P 1'
#
loop_
_entity.id
_entity.type
_entity.pdbx_description
1 polymer ?
#
loop_
_entity_poly.entity_id
_entity_poly.type
_entity_poly.pdbx_seq_one_letter_code
_entity_poly.pdbx_strand_id
1 'polypeptide(L)'
;MFKLFTKGFTKFWALLTAILLIVATNAENPPGVPDGAVLTGSHTYMLDRALMRGQGVTTDGEYLYFSGNLFLNKTNIQTHETVANNLLAIPPALLLKGCNHIGGIGYHDGKIYAPIEDGTAYQHPYIAIFDAETLKFTGKVYEMPLELHDEGIPWCIVDGPRGYLYTLEWNHGELLNVFNLNDMTLVKTVPLSEALHRIQGGDIYEGMLYLSADVGGKSVYRLNPVTGEVNLLFSRNVSPECEAESMTVLPTPDGPLFCVMDIGPMRINMVLREYRLAE
;
A
#
# COMPACT_ATOMS: atom_id res chain seq x y z
N MET A 1 -50.24 -5.69 1.63
CA MET A 1 -49.21 -4.65 1.47
C MET A 1 -47.81 -5.10 1.94
N PHE A 2 -47.67 -5.81 3.07
CA PHE A 2 -46.38 -6.30 3.61
C PHE A 2 -45.62 -7.33 2.72
N LYS A 3 -46.33 -8.18 1.96
CA LYS A 3 -45.73 -9.20 1.06
C LYS A 3 -45.17 -8.66 -0.27
N LEU A 4 -45.60 -7.47 -0.71
CA LEU A 4 -45.07 -6.84 -1.94
C LEU A 4 -43.75 -6.10 -1.66
N PHE A 5 -43.67 -5.43 -0.51
CA PHE A 5 -42.46 -4.74 -0.05
C PHE A 5 -41.29 -5.71 0.17
N THR A 6 -41.55 -6.88 0.76
CA THR A 6 -40.52 -7.91 1.01
C THR A 6 -39.96 -8.54 -0.27
N LYS A 7 -40.80 -8.74 -1.31
CA LYS A 7 -40.36 -9.21 -2.63
C LYS A 7 -39.56 -8.18 -3.43
N GLY A 8 -39.92 -6.89 -3.37
CA GLY A 8 -39.16 -5.82 -3.99
C GLY A 8 -37.79 -5.65 -3.36
N PHE A 9 -37.74 -5.71 -2.03
CA PHE A 9 -36.50 -5.64 -1.25
C PHE A 9 -35.56 -6.83 -1.54
N THR A 10 -36.07 -8.06 -1.56
CA THR A 10 -35.25 -9.24 -1.91
C THR A 10 -34.72 -9.20 -3.35
N LYS A 11 -35.50 -8.71 -4.31
CA LYS A 11 -35.03 -8.52 -5.69
C LYS A 11 -33.94 -7.46 -5.81
N PHE A 12 -34.05 -6.37 -5.06
CA PHE A 12 -33.01 -5.34 -4.99
C PHE A 12 -31.71 -5.89 -4.43
N TRP A 13 -31.76 -6.63 -3.32
CA TRP A 13 -30.57 -7.27 -2.75
C TRP A 13 -29.98 -8.33 -3.67
N ALA A 14 -30.80 -9.17 -4.32
CA ALA A 14 -30.30 -10.15 -5.28
C ALA A 14 -29.61 -9.48 -6.47
N LEU A 15 -30.15 -8.36 -6.98
CA LEU A 15 -29.53 -7.58 -8.05
C LEU A 15 -28.22 -6.93 -7.60
N LEU A 16 -28.20 -6.32 -6.41
CA LEU A 16 -26.99 -5.74 -5.84
C LEU A 16 -25.90 -6.81 -5.64
N THR A 17 -26.24 -7.97 -5.08
CA THR A 17 -25.31 -9.09 -4.94
C THR A 17 -24.81 -9.59 -6.29
N ALA A 18 -25.69 -9.72 -7.29
CA ALA A 18 -25.28 -10.13 -8.64
C ALA A 18 -24.32 -9.11 -9.27
N ILE A 19 -24.58 -7.81 -9.10
CA ILE A 19 -23.68 -6.74 -9.57
C ILE A 19 -22.34 -6.83 -8.85
N LEU A 20 -22.31 -6.98 -7.52
CA LEU A 20 -21.08 -7.10 -6.75
C LEU A 20 -20.27 -8.35 -7.15
N LEU A 21 -20.94 -9.47 -7.42
CA LEU A 21 -20.30 -10.68 -7.93
C LEU A 21 -19.72 -10.46 -9.33
N ILE A 22 -20.46 -9.84 -10.24
CA ILE A 22 -19.95 -9.52 -11.59
C ILE A 22 -18.74 -8.58 -11.51
N VAL A 23 -18.78 -7.57 -10.64
CA VAL A 23 -17.65 -6.66 -10.42
C VAL A 23 -16.45 -7.42 -9.86
N ALA A 24 -16.64 -8.26 -8.84
CA ALA A 24 -15.56 -9.06 -8.26
C ALA A 24 -14.93 -10.01 -9.30
N THR A 25 -15.73 -10.76 -10.07
CA THR A 25 -15.22 -11.68 -11.10
C THR A 25 -14.47 -10.95 -12.23
N ASN A 26 -14.95 -9.77 -12.64
CA ASN A 26 -14.24 -8.96 -13.63
C ASN A 26 -12.97 -8.32 -13.05
N ALA A 27 -12.97 -7.97 -11.76
CA ALA A 27 -11.79 -7.43 -11.09
C ALA A 27 -10.69 -8.49 -10.94
N GLU A 28 -11.03 -9.77 -10.76
CA GLU A 28 -10.05 -10.84 -10.61
C GLU A 28 -9.30 -11.16 -11.91
N ASN A 29 -9.95 -11.06 -13.07
CA ASN A 29 -9.31 -11.29 -14.36
C ASN A 29 -8.65 -10.01 -14.89
N PRO A 30 -7.31 -9.85 -14.82
CA PRO A 30 -6.69 -8.68 -15.42
C PRO A 30 -6.90 -8.70 -16.94
N PRO A 31 -7.12 -7.55 -17.59
CA PRO A 31 -7.30 -7.50 -19.03
C PRO A 31 -6.01 -7.81 -19.82
N GLY A 32 -4.84 -7.89 -19.16
CA GLY A 32 -3.55 -8.11 -19.81
C GLY A 32 -2.68 -9.19 -19.15
N VAL A 33 -1.76 -9.72 -19.96
CA VAL A 33 -0.73 -10.68 -19.53
C VAL A 33 0.46 -9.89 -18.98
N PRO A 34 0.93 -10.17 -17.76
CA PRO A 34 2.11 -9.51 -17.22
C PRO A 34 3.36 -9.78 -18.08
N ASP A 35 4.29 -8.82 -18.11
CA ASP A 35 5.59 -8.95 -18.77
C ASP A 35 6.70 -8.99 -17.72
N GLY A 36 7.57 -10.00 -17.75
CA GLY A 36 8.60 -10.26 -16.72
C GLY A 36 8.10 -11.00 -15.46
N ALA A 37 6.79 -11.30 -15.38
CA ALA A 37 6.18 -12.01 -14.26
C ALA A 37 5.01 -12.91 -14.69
N VAL A 38 4.60 -13.79 -13.78
CA VAL A 38 3.40 -14.64 -13.90
C VAL A 38 2.47 -14.29 -12.74
N LEU A 39 1.19 -14.04 -13.05
CA LEU A 39 0.14 -13.94 -12.04
C LEU A 39 -0.17 -15.33 -11.50
N THR A 40 0.02 -15.53 -10.19
CA THR A 40 -0.19 -16.82 -9.52
C THR A 40 -1.44 -16.87 -8.66
N GLY A 41 -1.98 -15.71 -8.29
CA GLY A 41 -3.15 -15.61 -7.41
C GLY A 41 -3.72 -14.20 -7.34
N SER A 42 -4.93 -14.09 -6.82
CA SER A 42 -5.55 -12.80 -6.49
C SER A 42 -6.62 -12.95 -5.42
N HIS A 43 -6.80 -11.91 -4.62
CA HIS A 43 -7.89 -11.80 -3.65
C HIS A 43 -8.60 -10.46 -3.76
N THR A 44 -9.93 -10.47 -3.80
CA THR A 44 -10.74 -9.24 -3.93
C THR A 44 -11.43 -8.87 -2.62
N TYR A 45 -11.20 -7.64 -2.18
CA TYR A 45 -11.96 -6.99 -1.11
C TYR A 45 -12.99 -6.03 -1.71
N MET A 46 -14.20 -6.00 -1.15
CA MET A 46 -15.30 -5.16 -1.64
C MET A 46 -15.75 -4.16 -0.57
N LEU A 47 -16.32 -3.04 -1.00
CA LEU A 47 -17.01 -2.03 -0.19
C LEU A 47 -16.13 -1.49 0.95
N ASP A 48 -16.60 -1.59 2.19
CA ASP A 48 -15.90 -1.14 3.39
C ASP A 48 -14.54 -1.82 3.55
N ARG A 49 -14.42 -3.10 3.17
CA ARG A 49 -13.13 -3.81 3.20
C ARG A 49 -12.13 -3.25 2.22
N ALA A 50 -12.59 -2.77 1.05
CA ALA A 50 -11.74 -2.10 0.08
C ALA A 50 -11.31 -0.72 0.58
N LEU A 51 -12.24 0.06 1.15
CA LEU A 51 -11.96 1.38 1.71
C LEU A 51 -10.88 1.33 2.81
N MET A 52 -10.94 0.33 3.69
CA MET A 52 -9.99 0.17 4.79
C MET A 52 -8.59 -0.28 4.36
N ARG A 53 -8.43 -0.65 3.08
CA ARG A 53 -7.19 -1.19 2.52
C ARG A 53 -6.81 -0.48 1.23
N GLY A 54 -7.20 0.78 1.12
CA GLY A 54 -7.15 1.49 -0.14
C GLY A 54 -5.80 2.08 -0.51
N GLN A 55 -4.79 2.01 0.37
CA GLN A 55 -3.58 2.83 0.25
C GLN A 55 -2.29 1.99 0.37
N GLY A 56 -2.07 1.37 1.53
CA GLY A 56 -0.84 0.64 1.83
C GLY A 56 -1.07 -0.84 2.15
N VAL A 57 -0.05 -1.66 1.90
CA VAL A 57 0.08 -3.01 2.44
C VAL A 57 1.53 -3.27 2.88
N THR A 58 1.70 -4.00 3.98
CA THR A 58 2.97 -4.57 4.44
C THR A 58 2.69 -5.88 5.20
N THR A 59 3.72 -6.60 5.65
CA THR A 59 3.56 -7.90 6.29
C THR A 59 4.63 -8.19 7.34
N ASP A 60 4.27 -9.01 8.33
CA ASP A 60 5.21 -9.67 9.25
C ASP A 60 5.45 -11.15 8.87
N GLY A 61 4.88 -11.61 7.75
CA GLY A 61 4.91 -13.00 7.29
C GLY A 61 3.74 -13.87 7.76
N GLU A 62 2.98 -13.42 8.77
CA GLU A 62 1.78 -14.13 9.27
C GLU A 62 0.49 -13.32 8.98
N TYR A 63 0.60 -12.01 9.02
CA TYR A 63 -0.48 -11.06 8.80
C TYR A 63 -0.11 -10.08 7.68
N LEU A 64 -1.14 -9.69 6.95
CA LEU A 64 -1.12 -8.50 6.11
C LEU A 64 -1.65 -7.31 6.92
N TYR A 65 -0.91 -6.22 6.86
CA TYR A 65 -1.28 -4.94 7.42
C TYR A 65 -1.64 -4.02 6.30
N PHE A 66 -2.78 -3.36 6.39
CA PHE A 66 -3.22 -2.41 5.38
C PHE A 66 -3.47 -1.04 5.99
N SER A 67 -3.27 -0.01 5.18
CA SER A 67 -3.78 1.33 5.42
C SER A 67 -4.88 1.69 4.41
N GLY A 68 -5.84 2.47 4.89
CA GLY A 68 -6.64 3.38 4.07
C GLY A 68 -6.45 4.79 4.58
N ASN A 69 -7.07 5.79 3.95
CA ASN A 69 -6.86 7.21 4.28
C ASN A 69 -6.92 7.54 5.78
N LEU A 70 -7.81 6.88 6.55
CA LEU A 70 -8.00 7.09 7.98
C LEU A 70 -7.90 5.81 8.81
N PHE A 71 -7.54 4.69 8.19
CA PHE A 71 -7.78 3.35 8.72
C PHE A 71 -6.49 2.54 8.75
N LEU A 72 -6.39 1.66 9.75
CA LEU A 72 -5.46 0.53 9.72
C LEU A 72 -6.25 -0.76 9.87
N ASN A 73 -5.80 -1.80 9.18
CA ASN A 73 -6.39 -3.12 9.23
C ASN A 73 -5.31 -4.20 9.32
N LYS A 74 -5.55 -5.22 10.14
CA LYS A 74 -4.72 -6.43 10.24
C LYS A 74 -5.54 -7.61 9.75
N THR A 75 -4.99 -8.37 8.82
CA THR A 75 -5.64 -9.51 8.16
C THR A 75 -4.75 -10.74 8.26
N ASN A 76 -5.30 -11.90 8.63
CA ASN A 76 -4.54 -13.15 8.56
C ASN A 76 -4.28 -13.52 7.10
N ILE A 77 -3.03 -13.88 6.77
CA ILE A 77 -2.64 -14.07 5.37
C ILE A 77 -3.23 -15.34 4.75
N GLN A 78 -3.50 -16.39 5.54
CA GLN A 78 -4.06 -17.64 5.03
C GLN A 78 -5.57 -17.57 4.83
N THR A 79 -6.28 -16.96 5.78
CA THR A 79 -7.76 -16.91 5.76
C THR A 79 -8.30 -15.66 5.10
N HIS A 80 -7.47 -14.62 4.94
CA HIS A 80 -7.87 -13.26 4.54
C HIS A 80 -8.92 -12.64 5.47
N GLU A 81 -9.11 -13.18 6.68
CA GLU A 81 -10.01 -12.64 7.67
C GLU A 81 -9.38 -11.48 8.43
N THR A 82 -10.19 -10.49 8.75
CA THR A 82 -9.76 -9.35 9.58
C THR A 82 -9.61 -9.77 11.03
N VAL A 83 -8.45 -9.47 11.60
CA VAL A 83 -8.04 -9.82 12.97
C VAL A 83 -8.09 -8.60 13.89
N ALA A 84 -7.72 -7.42 13.38
CA ALA A 84 -7.80 -6.16 14.11
C ALA A 84 -8.06 -4.99 13.16
N ASN A 85 -8.65 -3.93 13.70
CA ASN A 85 -8.96 -2.70 12.98
C ASN A 85 -8.71 -1.49 13.88
N ASN A 86 -8.16 -0.43 13.27
CA ASN A 86 -8.24 0.92 13.80
C ASN A 86 -9.03 1.78 12.82
N LEU A 87 -10.25 2.16 13.22
CA LEU A 87 -11.18 2.90 12.36
C LEU A 87 -10.91 4.41 12.32
N LEU A 88 -10.02 4.91 13.17
CA LEU A 88 -9.63 6.31 13.29
C LEU A 88 -8.14 6.37 13.64
N ALA A 89 -7.31 5.97 12.69
CA ALA A 89 -5.88 5.77 12.91
C ALA A 89 -5.09 7.08 12.99
N ILE A 90 -5.48 8.14 12.27
CA ILE A 90 -4.80 9.43 12.37
C ILE A 90 -5.00 10.01 13.78
N PRO A 91 -3.91 10.27 14.54
CA PRO A 91 -4.01 10.83 15.88
C PRO A 91 -4.75 12.19 15.88
N PRO A 92 -5.56 12.51 16.91
CA PRO A 92 -6.34 13.75 16.97
C PRO A 92 -5.50 15.03 16.79
N ALA A 93 -4.27 15.05 17.31
CA ALA A 93 -3.37 16.19 17.15
C ALA A 93 -2.97 16.44 15.68
N LEU A 94 -2.88 15.38 14.86
CA LEU A 94 -2.59 15.49 13.43
C LEU A 94 -3.86 15.82 12.63
N LEU A 95 -5.01 15.25 12.98
CA LEU A 95 -6.30 15.65 12.40
C LEU A 95 -6.55 17.16 12.53
N LEU A 96 -6.23 17.75 13.69
CA LEU A 96 -6.34 19.20 13.93
C LEU A 96 -5.39 20.03 13.06
N LYS A 97 -4.32 19.44 12.54
CA LYS A 97 -3.42 20.04 11.56
C LYS A 97 -3.86 19.83 10.11
N GLY A 98 -5.01 19.18 9.90
CA GLY A 98 -5.54 18.91 8.56
C GLY A 98 -5.09 17.59 7.96
N CYS A 99 -4.36 16.75 8.70
CA CYS A 99 -3.99 15.41 8.23
C CYS A 99 -5.24 14.58 7.92
N ASN A 100 -5.28 13.99 6.74
CA ASN A 100 -6.45 13.25 6.26
C ASN A 100 -6.08 12.03 5.40
N HIS A 101 -4.80 11.72 5.31
CA HIS A 101 -4.27 10.66 4.47
C HIS A 101 -3.21 9.85 5.21
N ILE A 102 -3.33 8.53 5.13
CA ILE A 102 -2.30 7.57 5.53
C ILE A 102 -1.89 6.83 4.26
N GLY A 103 -0.60 6.93 3.93
CA GLY A 103 -0.04 6.34 2.72
C GLY A 103 0.41 4.89 2.89
N GLY A 104 1.35 4.47 2.04
CA GLY A 104 2.00 3.15 2.08
C GLY A 104 2.78 2.94 3.39
N ILE A 105 2.43 1.89 4.13
CA ILE A 105 2.97 1.60 5.47
C ILE A 105 4.13 0.60 5.43
N GLY A 106 4.99 0.61 6.45
CA GLY A 106 6.03 -0.38 6.65
C GLY A 106 5.91 -1.11 7.99
N TYR A 107 6.39 -2.35 8.07
CA TYR A 107 6.44 -3.15 9.29
C TYR A 107 7.87 -3.39 9.75
N HIS A 108 8.12 -3.29 11.06
CA HIS A 108 9.31 -3.85 11.68
C HIS A 108 9.13 -4.06 13.19
N ASP A 109 9.54 -5.22 13.70
CA ASP A 109 9.65 -5.50 15.15
C ASP A 109 8.38 -5.14 15.92
N GLY A 110 7.25 -5.71 15.48
CA GLY A 110 5.95 -5.50 16.10
C GLY A 110 5.38 -4.08 15.95
N LYS A 111 5.94 -3.25 15.06
CA LYS A 111 5.48 -1.87 14.83
C LYS A 111 5.11 -1.64 13.38
N ILE A 112 4.09 -0.82 13.18
CA ILE A 112 3.71 -0.25 11.90
C ILE A 112 4.18 1.21 11.87
N TYR A 113 4.90 1.54 10.82
CA TYR A 113 5.35 2.88 10.48
C TYR A 113 4.40 3.39 9.42
N ALA A 114 3.62 4.40 9.76
CA ALA A 114 2.58 4.93 8.89
C ALA A 114 2.91 6.37 8.51
N PRO A 115 3.12 6.65 7.22
CA PRO A 115 3.24 8.01 6.76
C PRO A 115 1.88 8.69 6.77
N ILE A 116 1.83 9.91 7.29
CA ILE A 116 0.61 10.69 7.46
C ILE A 116 0.87 12.09 6.91
N GLU A 117 -0.05 12.58 6.08
CA GLU A 117 0.02 13.92 5.49
C GLU A 117 -1.32 14.66 5.58
N ASP A 118 -1.24 15.98 5.50
CA ASP A 118 -2.36 16.88 5.23
C ASP A 118 -2.79 16.82 3.77
N GLY A 119 -3.86 17.54 3.44
CA GLY A 119 -4.42 17.54 2.09
C GLY A 119 -3.45 18.12 1.05
N THR A 120 -3.98 18.73 0.00
CA THR A 120 -3.21 19.18 -1.18
C THR A 120 -2.15 20.27 -0.92
N ALA A 121 -1.97 20.70 0.33
CA ALA A 121 -0.94 21.66 0.71
C ALA A 121 0.37 20.99 1.13
N TYR A 122 0.34 19.71 1.53
CA TYR A 122 1.51 18.90 1.92
C TYR A 122 2.45 19.59 2.92
N GLN A 123 1.91 20.36 3.86
CA GLN A 123 2.72 21.13 4.82
C GLN A 123 3.13 20.33 6.07
N HIS A 124 2.54 19.15 6.25
CA HIS A 124 2.61 18.41 7.50
C HIS A 124 2.89 16.91 7.28
N PRO A 125 4.09 16.54 6.77
CA PRO A 125 4.48 15.15 6.62
C PRO A 125 4.93 14.55 7.96
N TYR A 126 4.38 13.39 8.32
CA TYR A 126 4.73 12.68 9.54
C TYR A 126 4.97 11.18 9.30
N ILE A 127 5.76 10.56 10.18
CA ILE A 127 5.73 9.11 10.41
C ILE A 127 5.15 8.85 11.81
N ALA A 128 3.99 8.23 11.87
CA ALA A 128 3.34 7.81 13.12
C ALA A 128 3.55 6.32 13.37
N ILE A 129 3.81 5.95 14.64
CA ILE A 129 4.12 4.57 15.01
C ILE A 129 2.92 3.92 15.71
N PHE A 130 2.54 2.75 15.22
CA PHE A 130 1.45 1.94 15.75
C PHE A 130 1.96 0.58 16.22
N ASP A 131 1.33 0.05 17.25
CA ASP A 131 1.54 -1.32 17.70
C ASP A 131 0.91 -2.29 16.68
N ALA A 132 1.68 -3.26 16.16
CA ALA A 132 1.22 -4.16 15.10
C ALA A 132 0.31 -5.30 15.62
N GLU A 133 0.20 -5.50 16.93
CA GLU A 133 -0.77 -6.45 17.49
C GLU A 133 -2.17 -5.82 17.53
N THR A 134 -2.27 -4.59 18.03
CA THR A 134 -3.52 -3.92 18.35
C THR A 134 -3.91 -2.80 17.38
N LEU A 135 -3.00 -2.37 16.51
CA LEU A 135 -3.10 -1.20 15.62
C LEU A 135 -3.32 0.14 16.35
N LYS A 136 -3.02 0.20 17.64
CA LYS A 136 -3.15 1.42 18.43
C LYS A 136 -1.93 2.31 18.24
N PHE A 137 -2.18 3.62 18.16
CA PHE A 137 -1.12 4.62 18.14
C PHE A 137 -0.29 4.51 19.43
N THR A 138 1.03 4.43 19.28
CA THR A 138 1.96 4.24 20.42
C THR A 138 2.22 5.52 21.20
N GLY A 139 1.77 6.68 20.69
CA GLY A 139 2.14 8.00 21.19
C GLY A 139 3.39 8.57 20.50
N LYS A 140 4.08 7.80 19.66
CA LYS A 140 5.30 8.23 18.96
C LYS A 140 4.99 8.67 17.53
N VAL A 141 5.37 9.91 17.20
CA VAL A 141 5.26 10.50 15.87
C VAL A 141 6.50 11.33 15.60
N TYR A 142 6.92 11.39 14.34
CA TYR A 142 8.01 12.20 13.84
C TYR A 142 7.50 13.13 12.76
N GLU A 143 7.85 14.41 12.87
CA GLU A 143 7.68 15.37 11.79
C GLU A 143 8.85 15.19 10.81
N MET A 144 8.54 15.04 9.54
CA MET A 144 9.53 14.80 8.50
C MET A 144 9.92 16.14 7.85
N PRO A 145 11.15 16.27 7.32
CA PRO A 145 11.59 17.52 6.70
C PRO A 145 10.74 17.84 5.47
N LEU A 146 10.12 19.01 5.44
CA LEU A 146 9.23 19.45 4.36
C LEU A 146 9.99 19.60 3.04
N GLU A 147 11.25 20.03 3.09
CA GLU A 147 12.11 20.21 1.93
C GLU A 147 12.47 18.91 1.20
N LEU A 148 12.10 17.74 1.76
CA LEU A 148 12.27 16.42 1.14
C LEU A 148 10.94 15.77 0.74
N HIS A 149 9.81 16.45 0.99
CA HIS A 149 8.44 15.92 0.90
C HIS A 149 7.46 17.03 0.48
N ASP A 150 7.81 17.84 -0.53
CA ASP A 150 7.01 19.00 -0.96
C ASP A 150 5.72 18.58 -1.71
N GLU A 151 5.71 17.38 -2.31
CA GLU A 151 4.53 16.67 -2.83
C GLU A 151 4.01 15.59 -1.86
N GLY A 152 4.31 15.73 -0.56
CA GLY A 152 3.82 14.84 0.50
C GLY A 152 4.74 13.66 0.82
N ILE A 153 4.26 12.81 1.73
CA ILE A 153 4.91 11.56 2.14
C ILE A 153 3.99 10.39 1.81
N PRO A 154 3.92 9.97 0.53
CA PRO A 154 2.92 9.02 0.05
C PRO A 154 3.12 7.60 0.59
N TRP A 155 4.33 7.27 1.04
CA TRP A 155 4.68 5.93 1.53
C TRP A 155 5.99 5.97 2.33
N CYS A 156 6.22 4.92 3.11
CA CYS A 156 7.51 4.63 3.73
C CYS A 156 7.83 3.14 3.66
N ILE A 157 9.11 2.79 3.58
CA ILE A 157 9.58 1.39 3.59
C ILE A 157 10.59 1.23 4.72
N VAL A 158 10.50 0.14 5.49
CA VAL A 158 11.34 -0.08 6.67
C VAL A 158 12.36 -1.19 6.39
N ASP A 159 13.65 -0.86 6.48
CA ASP A 159 14.76 -1.80 6.48
C ASP A 159 15.26 -2.01 7.90
N GLY A 160 14.62 -2.94 8.59
CA GLY A 160 14.98 -3.34 9.95
C GLY A 160 16.44 -3.75 10.11
N PRO A 161 16.97 -4.68 9.28
CA PRO A 161 18.36 -5.11 9.36
C PRO A 161 19.40 -3.98 9.25
N ARG A 162 19.15 -2.96 8.42
CA ARG A 162 20.04 -1.78 8.31
C ARG A 162 19.67 -0.64 9.26
N GLY A 163 18.53 -0.73 9.93
CA GLY A 163 18.03 0.32 10.82
C GLY A 163 17.63 1.58 10.06
N TYR A 164 17.05 1.44 8.88
CA TYR A 164 16.65 2.57 8.03
C TYR A 164 15.15 2.59 7.72
N LEU A 165 14.64 3.81 7.50
CA LEU A 165 13.36 4.07 6.86
C LEU A 165 13.62 4.83 5.57
N TYR A 166 12.96 4.42 4.50
CA TYR A 166 13.06 5.02 3.18
C TYR A 166 11.78 5.76 2.81
N THR A 167 11.95 6.93 2.21
CA THR A 167 10.89 7.67 1.52
C THR A 167 11.43 8.18 0.19
N LEU A 168 10.53 8.51 -0.73
CA LEU A 168 10.80 9.23 -1.97
C LEU A 168 9.50 9.91 -2.40
N GLU A 169 9.64 11.03 -3.11
CA GLU A 169 8.51 11.82 -3.60
C GLU A 169 7.57 10.98 -4.47
N TRP A 170 6.27 11.27 -4.38
CA TRP A 170 5.25 10.54 -5.13
C TRP A 170 5.52 10.56 -6.64
N ASN A 171 5.97 11.68 -7.17
CA ASN A 171 6.22 11.87 -8.58
C ASN A 171 7.55 12.60 -8.81
N HIS A 172 8.23 12.25 -9.91
CA HIS A 172 9.55 12.79 -10.26
C HIS A 172 10.62 12.63 -9.16
N GLY A 173 10.56 11.52 -8.42
CA GLY A 173 11.52 11.23 -7.37
C GLY A 173 12.89 10.89 -7.96
N GLU A 174 13.87 11.76 -7.73
CA GLU A 174 15.27 11.59 -8.15
C GLU A 174 16.21 11.20 -6.99
N LEU A 175 15.74 11.36 -5.76
CA LEU A 175 16.50 11.12 -4.53
C LEU A 175 15.72 10.18 -3.61
N LEU A 176 16.34 9.06 -3.24
CA LEU A 176 15.85 8.24 -2.14
C LEU A 176 16.31 8.86 -0.82
N ASN A 177 15.37 9.21 0.05
CA ASN A 177 15.66 9.71 1.39
C ASN A 177 15.88 8.54 2.34
N VAL A 178 16.98 8.57 3.10
CA VAL A 178 17.34 7.52 4.06
C VAL A 178 17.33 8.10 5.46
N PHE A 179 16.40 7.66 6.29
CA PHE A 179 16.26 8.07 7.68
C PHE A 179 16.71 6.96 8.63
N ASN A 180 17.23 7.35 9.80
CA ASN A 180 17.52 6.43 10.88
C ASN A 180 16.20 5.93 11.50
N LEU A 181 16.01 4.63 11.60
CA LEU A 181 14.74 4.05 12.07
C LEU A 181 14.43 4.37 13.54
N ASN A 182 15.45 4.66 14.35
CA ASN A 182 15.27 4.91 15.79
C ASN A 182 14.71 6.30 16.10
N ASP A 183 15.11 7.31 15.32
CA ASP A 183 14.83 8.72 15.60
C ASP A 183 14.37 9.54 14.39
N MET A 184 14.27 8.92 13.20
CA MET A 184 13.91 9.54 11.93
C MET A 184 14.82 10.69 11.50
N THR A 185 16.05 10.75 12.01
CA THR A 185 17.04 11.71 11.52
C THR A 185 17.48 11.33 10.11
N LEU A 186 17.62 12.33 9.22
CA LEU A 186 18.14 12.10 7.88
C LEU A 186 19.60 11.62 7.97
N VAL A 187 19.87 10.44 7.41
CA VAL A 187 21.22 9.87 7.31
C VAL A 187 21.90 10.36 6.03
N LYS A 188 21.19 10.25 4.89
CA LYS A 188 21.67 10.65 3.56
C LYS A 188 20.53 10.65 2.56
N THR A 189 20.77 11.22 1.39
CA THR A 189 20.00 10.97 0.18
C THR A 189 20.83 10.12 -0.80
N VAL A 190 20.16 9.32 -1.63
CA VAL A 190 20.79 8.49 -2.67
C VAL A 190 20.22 8.88 -4.03
N PRO A 191 21.04 9.45 -4.95
CA PRO A 191 20.60 9.76 -6.30
C PRO A 191 20.22 8.50 -7.06
N LEU A 192 19.10 8.55 -7.78
CA LEU A 192 18.65 7.44 -8.60
C LEU A 192 19.26 7.47 -10.00
N SER A 193 19.42 6.30 -10.62
CA SER A 193 19.90 6.18 -12.00
C SER A 193 18.89 6.71 -13.03
N GLU A 194 17.62 6.80 -12.65
CA GLU A 194 16.53 7.43 -13.39
C GLU A 194 15.46 7.95 -12.41
N ALA A 195 14.70 8.97 -12.81
CA ALA A 195 13.60 9.48 -12.01
C ALA A 195 12.43 8.47 -11.97
N LEU A 196 11.85 8.29 -10.79
CA LEU A 196 10.65 7.47 -10.59
C LEU A 196 9.40 8.33 -10.54
N HIS A 197 8.29 7.82 -11.09
CA HIS A 197 7.05 8.57 -11.24
C HIS A 197 5.85 7.77 -10.71
N ARG A 198 4.96 8.47 -9.99
CA ARG A 198 3.73 7.93 -9.38
C ARG A 198 4.00 6.64 -8.60
N ILE A 199 5.00 6.66 -7.73
CA ILE A 199 5.27 5.53 -6.82
C ILE A 199 4.25 5.56 -5.69
N GLN A 200 3.55 4.46 -5.49
CA GLN A 200 2.40 4.36 -4.59
C GLN A 200 2.74 3.61 -3.30
N GLY A 201 3.93 3.01 -3.24
CA GLY A 201 4.41 2.27 -2.10
C GLY A 201 5.27 1.09 -2.52
N GLY A 202 5.72 0.32 -1.53
CA GLY A 202 6.67 -0.74 -1.77
C GLY A 202 7.07 -1.45 -0.50
N ASP A 203 8.06 -2.32 -0.65
CA ASP A 203 8.61 -3.12 0.43
C ASP A 203 10.09 -3.39 0.20
N ILE A 204 10.77 -3.89 1.23
CA ILE A 204 12.16 -4.32 1.13
C ILE A 204 12.25 -5.84 1.24
N TYR A 205 12.99 -6.45 0.33
CA TYR A 205 13.28 -7.88 0.36
C TYR A 205 14.72 -8.13 -0.07
N GLU A 206 15.44 -8.95 0.70
CA GLU A 206 16.87 -9.25 0.48
C GLU A 206 17.75 -8.01 0.24
N GLY A 207 17.39 -6.92 0.92
CA GLY A 207 18.12 -5.66 0.88
C GLY A 207 17.90 -4.81 -0.37
N MET A 208 16.96 -5.18 -1.24
CA MET A 208 16.51 -4.41 -2.40
C MET A 208 15.11 -3.86 -2.15
N LEU A 209 14.86 -2.63 -2.61
CA LEU A 209 13.53 -2.02 -2.57
C LEU A 209 12.73 -2.47 -3.80
N TYR A 210 11.46 -2.77 -3.58
CA TYR A 210 10.50 -3.13 -4.63
C TYR A 210 9.34 -2.15 -4.57
N LEU A 211 9.10 -1.45 -5.67
CA LEU A 211 8.22 -0.27 -5.70
C LEU A 211 7.10 -0.48 -6.72
N SER A 212 5.86 -0.29 -6.27
CA SER A 212 4.68 -0.30 -7.14
C SER A 212 4.45 1.11 -7.70
N ALA A 213 4.25 1.20 -9.01
CA ALA A 213 4.10 2.46 -9.70
C ALA A 213 2.82 2.50 -10.55
N ASP A 214 2.09 3.61 -10.44
CA ASP A 214 0.88 3.88 -11.20
C ASP A 214 1.18 4.52 -12.58
N VAL A 215 2.13 3.93 -13.30
CA VAL A 215 2.57 4.36 -14.64
C VAL A 215 2.57 3.21 -15.64
N GLY A 216 2.31 3.53 -16.91
CA GLY A 216 2.33 2.56 -18.01
C GLY A 216 1.41 1.36 -17.74
N GLY A 217 1.96 0.15 -17.90
CA GLY A 217 1.28 -1.12 -17.58
C GLY A 217 1.18 -1.42 -16.08
N LYS A 218 1.22 -0.40 -15.21
CA LYS A 218 1.28 -0.51 -13.74
C LYS A 218 2.47 -1.33 -13.28
N SER A 219 3.62 -0.68 -13.34
CA SER A 219 4.94 -1.31 -13.24
C SER A 219 5.35 -1.60 -11.80
N VAL A 220 6.22 -2.60 -11.64
CA VAL A 220 6.98 -2.83 -10.41
C VAL A 220 8.46 -2.60 -10.71
N TYR A 221 9.11 -1.75 -9.93
CA TYR A 221 10.53 -1.46 -10.03
C TYR A 221 11.31 -2.18 -8.92
N ARG A 222 12.56 -2.54 -9.22
CA ARG A 222 13.57 -2.91 -8.24
C ARG A 222 14.57 -1.78 -8.12
N LEU A 223 14.83 -1.32 -6.90
CA LEU A 223 15.76 -0.24 -6.60
C LEU A 223 16.83 -0.72 -5.61
N ASN A 224 18.10 -0.46 -5.93
CA ASN A 224 19.19 -0.68 -5.00
C ASN A 224 19.33 0.53 -4.05
N PRO A 225 19.02 0.42 -2.76
CA PRO A 225 19.05 1.57 -1.84
C PRO A 225 20.47 2.05 -1.54
N VAL A 226 21.51 1.31 -1.95
CA VAL A 226 22.91 1.70 -1.75
C VAL A 226 23.45 2.49 -2.95
N THR A 227 23.14 2.05 -4.17
CA THR A 227 23.69 2.64 -5.40
C THR A 227 22.72 3.57 -6.11
N GLY A 228 21.43 3.50 -5.81
CA GLY A 228 20.37 4.21 -6.53
C GLY A 228 20.02 3.59 -7.88
N GLU A 229 20.55 2.41 -8.20
CA GLU A 229 20.24 1.72 -9.45
C GLU A 229 18.78 1.27 -9.46
N VAL A 230 18.04 1.79 -10.43
CA VAL A 230 16.64 1.47 -10.72
C VAL A 230 16.58 0.51 -11.90
N ASN A 231 15.73 -0.51 -11.79
CA ASN A 231 15.42 -1.42 -12.88
C ASN A 231 13.91 -1.65 -12.92
N LEU A 232 13.29 -1.58 -14.10
CA LEU A 232 11.96 -2.15 -14.30
C LEU A 232 12.04 -3.66 -14.05
N LEU A 233 11.27 -4.16 -13.08
CA LEU A 233 11.26 -5.58 -12.73
C LEU A 233 10.23 -6.35 -13.56
N PHE A 234 8.98 -5.86 -13.56
CA PHE A 234 7.91 -6.40 -14.40
C PHE A 234 6.81 -5.36 -14.61
N SER A 235 6.01 -5.55 -15.66
CA SER A 235 4.78 -4.80 -15.91
C SER A 235 3.58 -5.71 -15.71
N ARG A 236 2.55 -5.24 -14.99
CA ARG A 236 1.38 -6.07 -14.66
C ARG A 236 0.33 -6.11 -15.77
N ASN A 237 0.31 -5.09 -16.62
CA ASN A 237 -0.63 -4.90 -17.72
C ASN A 237 -2.10 -5.01 -17.29
N VAL A 238 -2.42 -4.53 -16.08
CA VAL A 238 -3.80 -4.41 -15.60
C VAL A 238 -4.50 -3.23 -16.29
N SER A 239 -5.82 -3.10 -16.09
CA SER A 239 -6.60 -2.02 -16.71
C SER A 239 -5.99 -0.65 -16.41
N PRO A 240 -5.85 0.26 -17.40
CA PRO A 240 -5.38 1.61 -17.15
C PRO A 240 -6.32 2.41 -16.24
N GLU A 241 -7.60 2.02 -16.16
CA GLU A 241 -8.60 2.63 -15.28
C GLU A 241 -8.46 2.18 -13.82
N CYS A 242 -7.72 1.10 -13.55
CA CYS A 242 -7.35 0.75 -12.19
C CYS A 242 -6.20 1.66 -11.72
N GLU A 243 -6.21 1.99 -10.45
CA GLU A 243 -5.11 2.67 -9.78
C GLU A 243 -4.24 1.61 -9.11
N ALA A 244 -2.96 1.57 -9.48
CA ALA A 244 -1.98 0.84 -8.70
C ALA A 244 -1.84 1.50 -7.33
N GLU A 245 -1.75 0.69 -6.28
CA GLU A 245 -1.40 1.16 -4.94
C GLU A 245 -0.16 0.39 -4.47
N SER A 246 0.13 0.42 -3.16
CA SER A 246 1.31 -0.21 -2.56
C SER A 246 1.45 -1.71 -2.86
N MET A 247 2.59 -2.27 -2.44
CA MET A 247 2.90 -3.70 -2.54
C MET A 247 3.68 -4.19 -1.32
N THR A 248 3.67 -5.50 -1.11
CA THR A 248 4.53 -6.20 -0.14
C THR A 248 5.15 -7.44 -0.76
N VAL A 249 6.26 -7.91 -0.21
CA VAL A 249 6.96 -9.12 -0.69
C VAL A 249 6.93 -10.18 0.40
N LEU A 250 6.36 -11.34 0.06
CA LEU A 250 6.33 -12.49 0.96
C LEU A 250 7.45 -13.48 0.62
N PRO A 251 8.32 -13.85 1.58
CA PRO A 251 9.22 -14.97 1.40
C PRO A 251 8.41 -16.27 1.32
N THR A 252 8.60 -17.05 0.26
CA THR A 252 8.01 -18.39 0.14
C THR A 252 9.10 -19.41 -0.21
N PRO A 253 8.86 -20.72 -0.02
CA PRO A 253 9.81 -21.76 -0.44
C PRO A 253 10.20 -21.69 -1.92
N ASP A 254 9.31 -21.19 -2.78
CA ASP A 254 9.51 -21.07 -4.23
C ASP A 254 10.07 -19.68 -4.62
N GLY A 255 10.64 -18.94 -3.67
CA GLY A 255 11.15 -17.57 -3.87
C GLY A 255 10.14 -16.47 -3.49
N PRO A 256 10.45 -15.19 -3.76
CA PRO A 256 9.59 -14.08 -3.37
C PRO A 256 8.24 -14.12 -4.12
N LEU A 257 7.16 -13.88 -3.38
CA LEU A 257 5.84 -13.63 -3.90
C LEU A 257 5.54 -12.13 -3.77
N PHE A 258 5.31 -11.46 -4.90
CA PHE A 258 5.02 -10.03 -4.94
C PHE A 258 3.51 -9.82 -4.86
N CYS A 259 3.05 -9.25 -3.76
CA CYS A 259 1.64 -8.95 -3.51
C CYS A 259 1.38 -7.47 -3.79
N VAL A 260 0.71 -7.15 -4.89
CA VAL A 260 0.51 -5.78 -5.37
C VAL A 260 -0.96 -5.40 -5.34
N MET A 261 -1.28 -4.19 -4.87
CA MET A 261 -2.64 -3.70 -4.75
C MET A 261 -3.12 -2.97 -6.01
N ASP A 262 -4.38 -3.20 -6.38
CA ASP A 262 -5.09 -2.45 -7.40
C ASP A 262 -6.45 -1.98 -6.87
N ILE A 263 -6.71 -0.68 -6.98
CA ILE A 263 -8.02 -0.11 -6.70
C ILE A 263 -8.81 -0.04 -8.00
N GLY A 264 -10.00 -0.64 -7.98
CA GLY A 264 -10.88 -0.61 -9.15
C GLY A 264 -11.35 0.81 -9.47
N PRO A 265 -11.77 1.09 -10.72
CA PRO A 265 -12.12 2.43 -11.18
C PRO A 265 -13.26 3.09 -10.39
N MET A 266 -14.16 2.28 -9.82
CA MET A 266 -15.25 2.76 -8.98
C MET A 266 -14.86 2.93 -7.50
N ARG A 267 -13.63 2.57 -7.11
CA ARG A 267 -13.12 2.53 -5.73
C ARG A 267 -13.99 1.72 -4.75
N ILE A 268 -14.82 0.81 -5.27
CA ILE A 268 -15.66 -0.11 -4.47
C ILE A 268 -15.00 -1.48 -4.26
N ASN A 269 -13.85 -1.72 -4.89
CA ASN A 269 -13.09 -2.94 -4.78
C ASN A 269 -11.59 -2.64 -4.74
N MET A 270 -10.87 -3.46 -3.98
CA MET A 270 -9.41 -3.53 -3.98
C MET A 270 -9.03 -4.98 -4.28
N VAL A 271 -8.11 -5.18 -5.22
CA VAL A 271 -7.59 -6.50 -5.57
C VAL A 271 -6.14 -6.57 -5.11
N LEU A 272 -5.83 -7.57 -4.28
CA LEU A 272 -4.46 -7.95 -3.97
C LEU A 272 -4.04 -9.04 -4.96
N ARG A 273 -3.08 -8.75 -5.83
CA ARG A 273 -2.60 -9.69 -6.86
C ARG A 273 -1.24 -10.23 -6.49
N GLU A 274 -1.04 -11.51 -6.76
CA GLU A 274 0.16 -12.25 -6.41
C GLU A 274 0.94 -12.59 -7.67
N TYR A 275 2.20 -12.16 -7.73
CA TYR A 275 3.08 -12.37 -8.86
C TYR A 275 4.35 -13.10 -8.45
N ARG A 276 4.84 -13.95 -9.35
CA ARG A 276 6.22 -14.46 -9.33
C ARG A 276 6.95 -13.99 -10.58
N LEU A 277 8.25 -13.78 -10.49
CA LEU A 277 9.05 -13.49 -11.68
C LEU A 277 8.99 -14.68 -12.65
N ALA A 278 8.93 -14.37 -13.94
CA ALA A 278 9.04 -15.39 -14.97
C ALA A 278 10.48 -15.95 -15.00
N GLU A 279 10.60 -17.24 -15.31
CA GLU A 279 11.91 -17.89 -15.57
C GLU A 279 12.54 -17.41 -16.89
#